data_AF-A0A0A5FXJ8-F1
#
_entry.id   AF-A0A0A5FXJ8-F1
#
_cell.length_a   1.000
_cell.length_b   1.000
_cell.length_c   1.000
_cell.angle_alpha   90.00
_cell.angle_beta   90.00
_cell.angle_gamma   90.00
#
_symmetry.space_group_name_H-M   'P 1'
#
loop_
_entity.id
_entity.type
_entity.pdbx_description
1 polymer ?
#
loop_
_entity_poly.entity_id
_entity_poly.type
_entity_poly.pdbx_seq_one_letter_code
_entity_poly.pdbx_strand_id
1 'polypeptide(L)'
;MRPIYIVLTNTGTFLNKAIKSVTNAPYNHASIALDENLELLYSFGRKQPDNPFWAGFVREDFVKGTYSWYPNSTCAILRLYISEREYEKLVRLIHVFEKNHFNYQYNFIGLLGVPIKYPVEVKASYFCSQFVSEILKRSGCSLFAKPSSLVTPDDFRYHNKLEITYEGKIYDYPALRDQIQDYDPQVYKSFPFRKYMVQQIRTEIFHQMKRNERKYFFRDGFVKPKKIYIGQKINKVRGIMDVFDQIL
;
A
#
# COMPACT_ATOMS: atom_id res chain seq x y z
N MET A 1 20.74 -16.22 10.10
CA MET A 1 19.37 -16.02 9.59
C MET A 1 18.77 -14.95 10.48
N ARG A 2 18.16 -13.94 9.88
CA ARG A 2 17.67 -12.75 10.57
C ARG A 2 16.17 -12.64 10.35
N PRO A 3 15.37 -12.35 11.40
CA PRO A 3 13.95 -12.13 11.24
C PRO A 3 13.68 -10.75 10.63
N ILE A 4 12.67 -10.71 9.77
CA ILE A 4 11.94 -9.50 9.39
C ILE A 4 10.46 -9.76 9.61
N TYR A 5 9.66 -8.70 9.56
CA TYR A 5 8.24 -8.78 9.87
C TYR A 5 7.42 -8.23 8.71
N ILE A 6 6.33 -8.90 8.37
CA ILE A 6 5.30 -8.41 7.46
C ILE A 6 4.11 -8.07 8.33
N VAL A 7 3.65 -6.84 8.26
CA VAL A 7 2.54 -6.35 9.07
C VAL A 7 1.34 -6.16 8.16
N LEU A 8 0.32 -6.98 8.34
CA LEU A 8 -0.96 -6.84 7.66
C LEU A 8 -1.88 -6.03 8.55
N THR A 9 -2.44 -4.94 8.05
CA THR A 9 -3.31 -4.08 8.85
C THR A 9 -4.69 -3.90 8.22
N ASN A 10 -5.64 -3.56 9.09
CA ASN A 10 -7.00 -3.20 8.74
C ASN A 10 -7.36 -1.90 9.46
N THR A 11 -7.45 -0.80 8.70
CA THR A 11 -7.74 0.54 9.21
C THR A 11 -9.21 0.95 9.10
N GLY A 12 -10.10 0.07 8.65
CA GLY A 12 -11.54 0.40 8.51
C GLY A 12 -11.91 1.45 7.45
N THR A 13 -10.96 1.93 6.63
CA THR A 13 -11.13 3.10 5.72
C THR A 13 -12.06 2.87 4.51
N PHE A 14 -12.46 3.88 3.74
CA PHE A 14 -13.33 3.65 2.56
C PHE A 14 -12.65 2.83 1.43
N LEU A 15 -11.33 2.96 1.24
CA LEU A 15 -10.57 2.06 0.37
C LEU A 15 -10.70 0.59 0.86
N ASN A 16 -10.78 0.40 2.17
CA ASN A 16 -11.12 -0.88 2.80
C ASN A 16 -12.46 -1.42 2.33
N LYS A 17 -13.51 -0.60 2.33
CA LYS A 17 -14.86 -1.07 1.94
C LYS A 17 -14.93 -1.48 0.47
N ALA A 18 -14.25 -0.75 -0.42
CA ALA A 18 -14.22 -1.06 -1.86
C ALA A 18 -13.36 -2.31 -2.20
N ILE A 19 -12.24 -2.52 -1.49
CA ILE A 19 -11.43 -3.73 -1.65
C ILE A 19 -12.13 -4.93 -0.98
N LYS A 20 -12.65 -4.75 0.23
CA LYS A 20 -13.31 -5.80 1.02
C LYS A 20 -14.61 -6.30 0.40
N SER A 21 -15.38 -5.45 -0.28
CA SER A 21 -16.57 -5.90 -1.02
C SER A 21 -16.24 -6.85 -2.18
N VAL A 22 -14.97 -6.87 -2.63
CA VAL A 22 -14.50 -7.74 -3.72
C VAL A 22 -13.68 -8.92 -3.20
N THR A 23 -12.94 -8.77 -2.10
CA THR A 23 -12.00 -9.80 -1.61
C THR A 23 -12.44 -10.53 -0.34
N ASN A 24 -13.40 -10.02 0.42
CA ASN A 24 -13.74 -10.50 1.78
C ASN A 24 -12.54 -10.65 2.74
N ALA A 25 -11.38 -10.09 2.39
CA ALA A 25 -10.13 -10.29 3.13
C ALA A 25 -10.16 -9.55 4.48
N PRO A 26 -9.64 -10.15 5.56
CA PRO A 26 -9.59 -9.53 6.89
C PRO A 26 -8.61 -8.35 6.96
N TYR A 27 -7.58 -8.32 6.10
CA TYR A 27 -6.57 -7.27 6.01
C TYR A 27 -6.49 -6.71 4.60
N ASN A 28 -6.19 -5.41 4.50
CA ASN A 28 -6.22 -4.68 3.24
C ASN A 28 -4.96 -3.86 2.95
N HIS A 29 -4.02 -3.88 3.89
CA HIS A 29 -2.78 -3.17 3.80
C HIS A 29 -1.65 -4.09 4.26
N ALA A 30 -0.48 -3.91 3.67
CA ALA A 30 0.70 -4.72 3.95
C ALA A 30 1.93 -3.81 4.03
N SER A 31 2.71 -3.98 5.09
CA SER A 31 3.94 -3.25 5.37
C SER A 31 5.06 -4.25 5.68
N ILE A 32 6.31 -3.82 5.52
CA ILE A 32 7.49 -4.59 5.93
C ILE A 32 8.21 -3.88 7.07
N ALA A 33 8.59 -4.61 8.11
CA ALA A 33 9.37 -4.12 9.24
C ALA A 33 10.70 -4.87 9.32
N LEU A 34 11.76 -4.14 9.68
CA LEU A 34 13.12 -4.70 9.83
C LEU A 34 13.45 -5.09 11.28
N ASP A 35 12.55 -4.82 12.21
CA ASP A 35 12.67 -5.05 13.64
C ASP A 35 11.32 -5.46 14.25
N GLU A 36 11.36 -6.15 15.39
CA GLU A 36 10.18 -6.69 16.07
C GLU A 36 9.28 -5.61 16.68
N ASN A 37 9.88 -4.49 17.04
CA ASN A 37 9.21 -3.33 17.62
C ASN A 37 8.49 -2.50 16.54
N LEU A 38 8.67 -2.84 15.25
CA LEU A 38 8.05 -2.18 14.11
C LEU A 38 8.45 -0.69 13.97
N GLU A 39 9.64 -0.30 14.46
CA GLU A 39 10.15 1.07 14.34
C GLU A 39 10.62 1.40 12.91
N LEU A 40 11.16 0.40 12.21
CA LEU A 40 11.60 0.45 10.83
C LEU A 40 10.54 -0.18 9.93
N LEU A 41 9.34 0.38 9.95
CA LEU A 41 8.17 -0.07 9.18
C LEU A 41 8.01 0.74 7.89
N TYR A 42 7.91 0.06 6.75
CA TYR A 42 7.86 0.67 5.42
C TYR A 42 6.71 0.11 4.58
N SER A 43 6.08 0.96 3.79
CA SER A 43 5.02 0.55 2.88
C SER A 43 4.86 1.51 1.71
N PHE A 44 3.93 1.17 0.81
CA PHE A 44 3.26 2.17 -0.01
C PHE A 44 1.88 2.44 0.59
N GLY A 45 1.66 3.69 1.01
CA GLY A 45 0.48 4.09 1.76
C GLY A 45 0.23 5.59 1.66
N ARG A 46 -0.63 6.10 2.53
CA ARG A 46 -0.97 7.54 2.57
C ARG A 46 0.21 8.33 3.13
N LYS A 47 0.59 9.40 2.44
CA LYS A 47 1.59 10.37 2.93
C LYS A 47 0.99 11.37 3.91
N GLN A 48 -0.32 11.61 3.82
CA GLN A 48 -1.07 12.45 4.76
C GLN A 48 -2.39 11.77 5.14
N PRO A 49 -2.80 11.76 6.42
CA PRO A 49 -3.95 10.98 6.89
C PRO A 49 -5.30 11.38 6.27
N ASP A 50 -5.48 12.68 6.04
CA ASP A 50 -6.70 13.33 5.52
C ASP A 50 -6.81 13.30 3.99
N ASN A 51 -5.72 13.02 3.28
CA ASN A 51 -5.69 12.92 1.82
C ASN A 51 -5.37 11.49 1.35
N PRO A 52 -6.39 10.65 1.06
CA PRO A 52 -6.18 9.27 0.68
C PRO A 52 -5.54 9.08 -0.71
N PHE A 53 -5.49 10.11 -1.55
CA PHE A 53 -4.89 10.04 -2.89
C PHE A 53 -3.46 10.58 -2.93
N TRP A 54 -3.04 11.31 -1.90
CA TRP A 54 -1.63 11.63 -1.74
C TRP A 54 -0.92 10.45 -1.09
N ALA A 55 -0.61 9.45 -1.91
CA ALA A 55 -0.04 8.19 -1.51
C ALA A 55 1.25 7.86 -2.28
N GLY A 56 2.10 7.05 -1.69
CA GLY A 56 3.37 6.58 -2.25
C GLY A 56 4.22 5.90 -1.19
N PHE A 57 5.53 5.81 -1.40
CA PHE A 57 6.43 5.24 -0.39
C PHE A 57 6.40 6.05 0.91
N VAL A 58 6.26 5.36 2.03
CA VAL A 58 6.24 5.93 3.39
C VAL A 58 7.00 5.05 4.37
N ARG A 59 7.60 5.69 5.37
CA ARG A 59 7.91 5.05 6.65
C ARG A 59 6.68 5.22 7.54
N GLU A 60 6.10 4.11 7.96
CA GLU A 60 4.90 4.11 8.78
C GLU A 60 5.24 4.31 10.26
N ASP A 61 4.28 4.83 10.98
CA ASP A 61 4.36 5.10 12.42
C ASP A 61 2.98 4.77 13.00
N PHE A 62 2.94 3.97 14.07
CA PHE A 62 1.68 3.61 14.73
C PHE A 62 1.24 4.64 15.75
N VAL A 63 2.17 5.43 16.29
CA VAL A 63 1.91 6.48 17.28
C VAL A 63 1.47 7.77 16.58
N LYS A 64 2.12 8.09 15.46
CA LYS A 64 1.90 9.31 14.66
C LYS A 64 1.37 8.96 13.26
N GLY A 65 1.10 9.98 12.45
CA GLY A 65 0.74 9.76 11.04
C GLY A 65 -0.65 9.16 10.85
N THR A 66 -0.79 8.17 9.96
CA THR A 66 -2.12 7.67 9.54
C THR A 66 -2.81 6.83 10.62
N TYR A 67 -2.07 5.99 11.35
CA TYR A 67 -2.66 5.04 12.28
C TYR A 67 -3.27 5.73 13.52
N SER A 68 -2.76 6.90 13.93
CA SER A 68 -3.34 7.67 15.04
C SER A 68 -4.78 8.13 14.79
N TRP A 69 -5.23 8.15 13.53
CA TRP A 69 -6.62 8.45 13.16
C TRP A 69 -7.53 7.23 13.16
N TYR A 70 -6.97 6.04 13.38
CA TYR A 70 -7.65 4.75 13.33
C TYR A 70 -7.33 3.91 14.59
N PRO A 71 -7.79 4.33 15.79
CA PRO A 71 -7.48 3.65 17.06
C PRO A 71 -7.98 2.20 17.13
N ASN A 72 -9.01 1.86 16.35
CA ASN A 72 -9.59 0.52 16.32
C ASN A 72 -8.94 -0.41 15.27
N SER A 73 -7.77 -0.04 14.75
CA SER A 73 -7.06 -0.84 13.78
C SER A 73 -6.64 -2.20 14.32
N THR A 74 -6.86 -3.24 13.51
CA THR A 74 -6.37 -4.60 13.77
C THR A 74 -5.19 -4.93 12.86
N CYS A 75 -4.36 -5.86 13.30
CA CYS A 75 -3.23 -6.37 12.52
C CYS A 75 -3.03 -7.88 12.68
N ALA A 76 -2.26 -8.43 11.74
CA ALA A 76 -1.51 -9.66 11.89
C ALA A 76 -0.04 -9.35 11.63
N ILE A 77 0.84 -9.82 12.50
CA ILE A 77 2.29 -9.66 12.39
C ILE A 77 2.87 -11.02 12.04
N LEU A 78 3.56 -11.08 10.89
CA LEU A 78 4.11 -12.30 10.35
C LEU A 78 5.62 -12.22 10.33
N ARG A 79 6.28 -13.17 10.97
CA ARG A 79 7.73 -13.29 10.98
C ARG A 79 8.20 -14.10 9.78
N LEU A 80 9.26 -13.61 9.14
CA LEU A 80 10.00 -14.31 8.09
C LEU A 80 11.49 -14.33 8.42
N TYR A 81 12.09 -15.51 8.45
CA TYR A 81 13.54 -15.64 8.54
C TYR A 81 14.17 -15.59 7.15
N ILE A 82 15.12 -14.67 6.96
CA ILE A 82 15.91 -14.54 5.73
C ILE A 82 17.41 -14.68 6.03
N SER A 83 18.22 -14.96 5.01
CA SER A 83 19.68 -14.98 5.15
C SER A 83 20.23 -13.56 5.38
N GLU A 84 21.43 -13.45 5.98
CA GLU A 84 22.08 -12.14 6.15
C GLU A 84 22.26 -11.42 4.81
N ARG A 85 22.61 -12.17 3.76
CA ARG A 85 22.76 -11.62 2.40
C ARG A 85 21.46 -11.04 1.84
N GLU A 86 20.33 -11.70 2.06
CA GLU A 86 19.01 -11.19 1.66
C GLU A 86 18.64 -9.97 2.49
N TYR A 87 18.90 -9.99 3.80
CA TYR A 87 18.64 -8.85 4.68
C TYR A 87 19.42 -7.60 4.26
N GLU A 88 20.72 -7.72 4.03
CA GLU A 88 21.53 -6.58 3.57
C GLU A 88 21.05 -6.01 2.23
N LYS A 89 20.62 -6.88 1.30
CA LYS A 89 20.05 -6.43 0.02
C LYS A 89 18.70 -5.74 0.23
N LEU A 90 17.86 -6.28 1.10
CA LEU A 90 16.56 -5.69 1.45
C LEU A 90 16.74 -4.29 2.02
N VAL A 91 17.64 -4.10 2.99
CA VAL A 91 17.97 -2.79 3.58
C VAL A 91 18.44 -1.81 2.50
N ARG A 92 19.35 -2.23 1.61
CA ARG A 92 19.82 -1.40 0.49
C ARG A 92 18.68 -0.99 -0.45
N LEU A 93 17.76 -1.90 -0.76
CA LEU A 93 16.59 -1.61 -1.59
C LEU A 93 15.67 -0.59 -0.91
N ILE A 94 15.33 -0.80 0.36
CA ILE A 94 14.51 0.14 1.15
C ILE A 94 15.15 1.53 1.16
N HIS A 95 16.47 1.62 1.37
CA HIS A 95 17.17 2.90 1.35
C HIS A 95 17.10 3.62 0.00
N VAL A 96 17.11 2.88 -1.12
CA VAL A 96 16.87 3.46 -2.46
C VAL A 96 15.45 4.03 -2.56
N PHE A 97 14.45 3.34 -2.02
CA PHE A 97 13.07 3.85 -1.98
C PHE A 97 12.95 5.11 -1.11
N GLU A 98 13.59 5.11 0.05
CA GLU A 98 13.59 6.24 0.98
C GLU A 98 14.26 7.47 0.39
N LYS A 99 15.47 7.32 -0.19
CA LYS A 99 16.20 8.42 -0.84
C LYS A 99 15.42 9.03 -2.01
N ASN A 100 14.60 8.23 -2.70
CA ASN A 100 13.85 8.64 -3.87
C ASN A 100 12.33 8.69 -3.63
N HIS A 101 11.87 8.80 -2.37
CA HIS A 101 10.45 8.65 -2.01
C HIS A 101 9.50 9.64 -2.71
N PHE A 102 9.99 10.82 -3.11
CA PHE A 102 9.24 11.80 -3.90
C PHE A 102 8.95 11.33 -5.35
N ASN A 103 9.76 10.42 -5.88
CA ASN A 103 9.63 9.89 -7.25
C ASN A 103 8.67 8.70 -7.33
N TYR A 104 8.26 8.14 -6.19
CA TYR A 104 7.37 6.99 -6.14
C TYR A 104 5.93 7.41 -5.83
N GLN A 105 4.99 6.85 -6.61
CA GLN A 105 3.56 7.08 -6.48
C GLN A 105 2.82 5.80 -6.10
N TYR A 106 1.56 5.93 -5.69
CA TYR A 106 0.73 4.76 -5.44
C TYR A 106 0.09 4.24 -6.73
N ASN A 107 0.02 2.92 -6.92
CA ASN A 107 -0.55 2.28 -8.11
C ASN A 107 -2.04 1.97 -7.93
N PHE A 108 -2.91 2.98 -8.07
CA PHE A 108 -4.36 2.79 -7.85
C PHE A 108 -5.01 1.98 -8.97
N ILE A 109 -4.68 2.20 -10.25
CA ILE A 109 -5.17 1.33 -11.34
C ILE A 109 -4.71 -0.12 -11.13
N GLY A 110 -3.51 -0.34 -10.58
CA GLY A 110 -2.99 -1.64 -10.17
C GLY A 110 -3.98 -2.47 -9.37
N LEU A 111 -4.63 -1.84 -8.38
CA LEU A 111 -5.62 -2.49 -7.52
C LEU A 111 -6.82 -3.04 -8.31
N LEU A 112 -7.21 -2.39 -9.41
CA LEU A 112 -8.33 -2.85 -10.26
C LEU A 112 -7.97 -4.10 -11.08
N GLY A 113 -6.67 -4.31 -11.35
CA GLY A 113 -6.18 -5.47 -12.07
C GLY A 113 -6.20 -6.75 -11.22
N VAL A 114 -6.12 -6.63 -9.88
CA VAL A 114 -6.00 -7.76 -8.95
C VAL A 114 -7.20 -8.73 -9.04
N PRO A 115 -8.48 -8.30 -8.93
CA PRO A 115 -9.63 -9.21 -8.95
C PRO A 115 -9.77 -9.97 -10.27
N ILE A 116 -9.39 -9.34 -11.39
CA ILE A 116 -9.45 -9.93 -12.74
C ILE A 116 -8.13 -10.62 -13.14
N LYS A 117 -7.19 -10.79 -12.20
CA LYS A 117 -5.87 -11.44 -12.40
C LYS A 117 -5.06 -10.83 -13.55
N TYR A 118 -5.21 -9.53 -13.79
CA TYR A 118 -4.49 -8.80 -14.82
C TYR A 118 -3.40 -7.90 -14.19
N PRO A 119 -2.11 -8.21 -14.39
CA PRO A 119 -1.03 -7.45 -13.76
C PRO A 119 -0.92 -6.07 -14.40
N VAL A 120 -1.31 -5.02 -13.67
CA VAL A 120 -1.12 -3.62 -14.11
C VAL A 120 0.05 -3.02 -13.35
N GLU A 121 1.17 -2.86 -14.04
CA GLU A 121 2.39 -2.29 -13.49
C GLU A 121 2.60 -0.88 -14.02
N VAL A 122 2.71 0.06 -13.08
CA VAL A 122 2.98 1.46 -13.39
C VAL A 122 4.42 1.79 -12.95
N LYS A 123 5.24 2.35 -13.85
CA LYS A 123 6.63 2.72 -13.56
C LYS A 123 6.71 3.61 -12.33
N ALA A 124 7.58 3.23 -11.39
CA ALA A 124 7.76 3.92 -10.12
C ALA A 124 6.47 4.03 -9.27
N SER A 125 5.49 3.15 -9.50
CA SER A 125 4.27 3.12 -8.70
C SER A 125 3.98 1.71 -8.20
N TYR A 126 3.64 1.62 -6.92
CA TYR A 126 3.34 0.36 -6.25
C TYR A 126 2.13 0.55 -5.34
N PHE A 127 1.31 -0.48 -5.18
CA PHE A 127 0.43 -0.59 -4.01
C PHE A 127 1.12 -1.40 -2.91
N CYS A 128 0.54 -1.43 -1.71
CA CYS A 128 1.18 -1.93 -0.50
C CYS A 128 1.74 -3.36 -0.62
N SER A 129 0.90 -4.35 -0.94
CA SER A 129 1.34 -5.74 -1.08
C SER A 129 2.22 -5.97 -2.31
N GLN A 130 2.03 -5.21 -3.39
CA GLN A 130 2.93 -5.22 -4.55
C GLN A 130 4.34 -4.81 -4.15
N PHE A 131 4.48 -3.75 -3.35
CA PHE A 131 5.78 -3.27 -2.87
C PHE A 131 6.48 -4.32 -2.00
N VAL A 132 5.79 -4.88 -1.00
CA VAL A 132 6.36 -5.90 -0.10
C VAL A 132 6.81 -7.13 -0.90
N SER A 133 5.99 -7.62 -1.84
CA SER A 133 6.38 -8.73 -2.71
C SER A 133 7.60 -8.39 -3.56
N GLU A 134 7.65 -7.19 -4.13
CA GLU A 134 8.71 -6.78 -5.06
C GLU A 134 10.07 -6.66 -4.38
N ILE A 135 10.15 -6.05 -3.18
CA ILE A 135 11.42 -5.90 -2.46
C ILE A 135 11.93 -7.24 -1.92
N LEU A 136 11.03 -8.15 -1.50
CA LEU A 136 11.40 -9.50 -1.09
C LEU A 136 11.96 -10.28 -2.29
N LYS A 137 11.27 -10.24 -3.43
CA LYS A 137 11.76 -10.84 -4.67
C LYS A 137 13.13 -10.29 -5.09
N ARG A 138 13.32 -8.97 -5.08
CA ARG A 138 14.59 -8.32 -5.48
C ARG A 138 15.73 -8.55 -4.49
N SER A 139 15.43 -8.75 -3.21
CA SER A 139 16.45 -9.10 -2.21
C SER A 139 16.92 -10.56 -2.31
N GLY A 140 16.19 -11.39 -3.05
CA GLY A 140 16.48 -12.82 -3.25
C GLY A 140 15.48 -13.75 -2.56
N CYS A 141 14.57 -13.19 -1.74
CA CYS A 141 13.56 -13.93 -1.00
C CYS A 141 12.22 -13.96 -1.75
N SER A 142 12.17 -14.65 -2.89
CA SER A 142 10.91 -14.76 -3.66
C SER A 142 9.93 -15.70 -2.95
N LEU A 143 8.81 -15.16 -2.48
CA LEU A 143 7.74 -15.94 -1.84
C LEU A 143 6.72 -16.49 -2.86
N PHE A 144 6.39 -15.71 -3.89
CA PHE A 144 5.31 -16.05 -4.81
C PHE A 144 5.80 -16.30 -6.23
N ALA A 145 5.15 -17.24 -6.93
CA ALA A 145 5.40 -17.51 -8.36
C ALA A 145 4.63 -16.56 -9.30
N LYS A 146 3.76 -15.71 -8.76
CA LYS A 146 2.96 -14.73 -9.53
C LYS A 146 3.60 -13.34 -9.54
N PRO A 147 3.25 -12.46 -10.49
CA PRO A 147 3.71 -11.08 -10.49
C PRO A 147 3.39 -10.37 -9.18
N SER A 148 4.31 -9.54 -8.69
CA SER A 148 4.11 -8.73 -7.47
C SER A 148 2.83 -7.88 -7.57
N SER A 149 2.49 -7.42 -8.79
CA SER A 149 1.26 -6.66 -9.11
C SER A 149 -0.04 -7.46 -8.98
N LEU A 150 0.03 -8.74 -8.63
CA LEU A 150 -1.11 -9.62 -8.32
C LEU A 150 -1.06 -10.21 -6.91
N VAL A 151 -0.10 -9.79 -6.08
CA VAL A 151 0.01 -10.23 -4.69
C VAL A 151 -0.89 -9.37 -3.81
N THR A 152 -1.67 -10.03 -2.96
CA THR A 152 -2.60 -9.46 -1.98
C THR A 152 -2.05 -9.62 -0.56
N PRO A 153 -2.55 -8.86 0.43
CA PRO A 153 -2.25 -9.08 1.84
C PRO A 153 -2.51 -10.53 2.29
N ASP A 154 -3.61 -11.15 1.84
CA ASP A 154 -3.97 -12.52 2.22
C ASP A 154 -3.00 -13.58 1.70
N ASP A 155 -2.34 -13.34 0.56
CA ASP A 155 -1.31 -14.27 0.09
C ASP A 155 -0.17 -14.42 1.10
N PHE A 156 0.19 -13.34 1.80
CA PHE A 156 1.17 -13.40 2.88
C PHE A 156 0.62 -14.15 4.09
N ARG A 157 -0.65 -13.92 4.45
CA ARG A 157 -1.29 -14.54 5.61
C ARG A 157 -1.26 -16.07 5.55
N TYR A 158 -1.40 -16.65 4.37
CA TYR A 158 -1.44 -18.11 4.17
C TYR A 158 -0.13 -18.71 3.66
N HIS A 159 0.95 -17.93 3.56
CA HIS A 159 2.21 -18.44 3.04
C HIS A 159 2.95 -19.29 4.09
N ASN A 160 3.37 -20.51 3.71
CA ASN A 160 3.98 -21.49 4.63
C ASN A 160 5.31 -21.05 5.28
N LYS A 161 6.08 -20.16 4.65
CA LYS A 161 7.31 -19.59 5.23
C LYS A 161 7.07 -18.49 6.26
N LEU A 162 5.83 -18.01 6.40
CA LEU A 162 5.47 -16.92 7.30
C LEU A 162 4.79 -17.49 8.54
N GLU A 163 5.28 -17.06 9.71
CA GLU A 163 4.72 -17.45 11.00
C GLU A 163 3.98 -16.25 11.59
N ILE A 164 2.71 -16.43 11.95
CA ILE A 164 1.95 -15.39 12.65
C ILE A 164 2.44 -15.34 14.10
N THR A 165 3.12 -14.25 14.48
CA THR A 165 3.60 -14.03 15.85
C THR A 165 2.60 -13.25 16.69
N TYR A 166 1.68 -12.52 16.05
CA TYR A 166 0.62 -11.79 16.72
C TYR A 166 -0.57 -11.56 15.77
N GLU A 167 -1.79 -11.64 16.29
CA GLU A 167 -3.03 -11.27 15.59
C GLU A 167 -3.98 -10.61 16.60
N GLY A 168 -4.43 -9.38 16.32
CA GLY A 168 -5.19 -8.62 17.31
C GLY A 168 -5.32 -7.13 16.97
N LYS A 169 -5.54 -6.29 17.98
CA LYS A 169 -5.52 -4.83 17.83
C LYS A 169 -4.08 -4.33 17.78
N ILE A 170 -3.80 -3.36 16.92
CA ILE A 170 -2.43 -2.83 16.78
C ILE A 170 -1.87 -2.34 18.13
N TYR A 171 -2.68 -1.58 18.88
CA TYR A 171 -2.26 -0.97 20.14
C TYR A 171 -2.21 -1.94 21.33
N ASP A 172 -2.64 -3.20 21.14
CA ASP A 172 -2.50 -4.27 22.12
C ASP A 172 -1.24 -5.14 21.82
N TYR A 173 -0.46 -4.81 20.78
CA TYR A 173 0.75 -5.56 20.45
C TYR A 173 1.86 -5.26 21.46
N PRO A 174 2.39 -6.27 22.19
CA PRO A 174 3.30 -6.03 23.31
C PRO A 174 4.57 -5.25 22.97
N ALA A 175 5.15 -5.45 21.78
CA ALA A 175 6.39 -4.79 21.38
C ALA A 175 6.22 -3.28 21.06
N LEU A 176 4.97 -2.78 20.99
CA LEU A 176 4.68 -1.36 20.85
C LEU A 176 4.47 -0.66 22.20
N ARG A 177 4.47 -1.37 23.33
CA ARG A 177 4.10 -0.84 24.65
C ARG A 177 4.87 0.42 25.04
N ASP A 178 6.17 0.46 24.77
CA ASP A 178 7.01 1.61 25.12
C ASP A 178 6.83 2.77 24.14
N GLN A 179 6.47 2.49 22.89
CA GLN A 179 6.23 3.53 21.86
C GLN A 179 4.90 4.25 22.05
N ILE A 180 3.87 3.55 22.57
CA ILE A 180 2.51 4.08 22.70
C ILE A 180 2.28 4.91 23.98
N GLN A 181 3.32 5.16 24.78
CA GLN A 181 3.20 5.95 26.02
C GLN A 181 2.69 7.37 25.75
N ASP A 182 3.04 7.95 24.60
CA ASP A 182 2.60 9.29 24.16
C ASP A 182 1.49 9.23 23.09
N TYR A 183 0.77 8.10 22.97
CA TYR A 183 -0.28 7.94 21.97
C TYR A 183 -1.51 8.80 22.29
N ASP A 184 -1.84 9.73 21.38
CA ASP A 184 -3.07 10.54 21.43
C ASP A 184 -3.92 10.32 20.14
N PRO A 185 -5.04 9.58 20.22
CA PRO A 185 -5.86 9.27 19.06
C PRO A 185 -6.57 10.50 18.49
N GLN A 186 -6.45 10.69 17.18
CA GLN A 186 -7.09 11.80 16.46
C GLN A 186 -8.53 11.45 16.04
N VAL A 187 -9.43 12.45 16.05
CA VAL A 187 -10.84 12.27 15.65
C VAL A 187 -10.99 12.38 14.13
N TYR A 188 -11.39 11.29 13.48
CA TYR A 188 -11.61 11.24 12.03
C TYR A 188 -12.78 12.13 11.58
N LYS A 189 -12.52 13.02 10.60
CA LYS A 189 -13.55 13.77 9.86
C LYS A 189 -13.84 13.05 8.54
N SER A 190 -15.12 12.81 8.24
CA SER A 190 -15.55 12.03 7.07
C SER A 190 -15.03 12.60 5.74
N PHE A 191 -14.35 11.78 4.93
CA PHE A 191 -13.90 12.15 3.58
C PHE A 191 -14.82 11.51 2.51
N PRO A 192 -15.32 12.27 1.50
CA PRO A 192 -16.23 11.75 0.45
C PRO A 192 -15.47 10.93 -0.62
N PHE A 193 -14.97 9.77 -0.21
CA PHE A 193 -14.02 8.94 -0.94
C PHE A 193 -14.47 8.51 -2.34
N ARG A 194 -15.73 8.08 -2.51
CA ARG A 194 -16.25 7.57 -3.80
C ARG A 194 -16.12 8.61 -4.92
N LYS A 195 -16.55 9.85 -4.67
CA LYS A 195 -16.52 10.95 -5.65
C LYS A 195 -15.11 11.20 -6.18
N TYR A 196 -14.11 11.15 -5.31
CA TYR A 196 -12.73 11.48 -5.65
C TYR A 196 -11.92 10.29 -6.15
N MET A 197 -12.27 9.04 -5.78
CA MET A 197 -11.60 7.85 -6.32
C MET A 197 -11.90 7.66 -7.81
N VAL A 198 -13.13 7.92 -8.24
CA VAL A 198 -13.51 7.99 -9.67
C VAL A 198 -12.63 9.00 -10.41
N GLN A 199 -12.41 10.16 -9.80
CA GLN A 199 -11.57 11.20 -10.40
C GLN A 199 -10.10 10.80 -10.45
N GLN A 200 -9.58 10.14 -9.40
CA GLN A 200 -8.20 9.67 -9.36
C GLN A 200 -7.94 8.62 -10.44
N ILE A 201 -8.80 7.61 -10.55
CA ILE A 201 -8.68 6.54 -11.55
C ILE A 201 -8.85 7.11 -12.95
N ARG A 202 -9.84 7.99 -13.18
CA ARG A 202 -9.95 8.71 -14.45
C ARG A 202 -8.69 9.50 -14.74
N THR A 203 -8.11 10.18 -13.75
CA THR A 203 -6.87 10.96 -13.92
C THR A 203 -5.72 10.05 -14.32
N GLU A 204 -5.51 8.93 -13.63
CA GLU A 204 -4.47 7.95 -13.97
C GLU A 204 -4.70 7.36 -15.36
N ILE A 205 -5.93 6.98 -15.70
CA ILE A 205 -6.32 6.44 -17.02
C ILE A 205 -6.09 7.49 -18.12
N PHE A 206 -6.53 8.73 -17.92
CA PHE A 206 -6.28 9.83 -18.86
C PHE A 206 -4.78 10.10 -19.00
N HIS A 207 -4.00 10.00 -17.92
CA HIS A 207 -2.54 10.10 -17.94
C HIS A 207 -1.91 8.96 -18.75
N GLN A 208 -2.48 7.76 -18.68
CA GLN A 208 -2.07 6.59 -19.47
C GLN A 208 -2.50 6.70 -20.95
N MET A 209 -3.52 7.48 -21.28
CA MET A 209 -4.14 7.54 -22.62
C MET A 209 -3.68 8.70 -23.53
N LYS A 210 -3.18 9.85 -23.02
CA LYS A 210 -2.82 11.02 -23.86
C LYS A 210 -1.34 11.41 -23.83
N ARG A 211 -0.69 11.37 -25.01
CA ARG A 211 0.48 12.20 -25.35
C ARG A 211 -0.01 13.64 -25.60
N ASN A 212 0.11 14.53 -24.60
CA ASN A 212 0.38 15.97 -24.77
C ASN A 212 0.10 16.78 -23.49
N GLU A 213 0.89 17.83 -23.33
CA GLU A 213 0.96 18.69 -22.17
C GLU A 213 -0.26 19.61 -22.04
N ARG A 214 -1.19 19.32 -21.13
CA ARG A 214 -2.01 20.36 -20.50
C ARG A 214 -2.24 20.08 -19.01
N LYS A 215 -1.94 21.08 -18.19
CA LYS A 215 -2.25 21.15 -16.76
C LYS A 215 -3.76 21.42 -16.62
N TYR A 216 -4.45 20.66 -15.78
CA TYR A 216 -5.79 21.03 -15.33
C TYR A 216 -5.70 21.47 -13.87
N PHE A 217 -6.40 22.53 -13.49
CA PHE A 217 -6.57 22.98 -12.11
C PHE A 217 -8.04 22.72 -11.69
N PHE A 218 -8.27 22.30 -10.46
CA PHE A 218 -9.61 22.31 -9.86
C PHE A 218 -9.76 23.57 -9.00
N ARG A 219 -10.99 24.09 -8.89
CA ARG A 219 -11.34 25.35 -8.22
C ARG A 219 -11.16 25.34 -6.69
N ASP A 220 -10.97 24.17 -6.07
CA ASP A 220 -11.19 24.01 -4.62
C ASP A 220 -9.90 23.79 -3.79
N GLY A 221 -8.75 24.31 -4.24
CA GLY A 221 -7.57 24.48 -3.38
C GLY A 221 -6.65 23.25 -3.15
N PHE A 222 -6.90 22.09 -3.76
CA PHE A 222 -6.02 20.92 -3.62
C PHE A 222 -4.85 20.91 -4.63
N VAL A 223 -3.63 20.69 -4.15
CA VAL A 223 -2.38 20.66 -4.93
C VAL A 223 -2.22 19.31 -5.65
N LYS A 224 -1.90 19.34 -6.96
CA LYS A 224 -1.76 18.14 -7.83
C LYS A 224 -0.33 17.58 -7.88
N PRO A 225 -0.15 16.24 -8.00
CA PRO A 225 1.15 15.60 -8.18
C PRO A 225 1.73 15.70 -9.62
N LYS A 226 3.06 15.53 -9.74
CA LYS A 226 3.88 15.62 -10.97
C LYS A 226 3.70 14.43 -11.93
N LYS A 227 3.87 14.69 -13.25
CA LYS A 227 3.72 13.77 -14.40
C LYS A 227 4.60 12.50 -14.31
N ILE A 228 4.06 11.32 -14.68
CA ILE A 228 4.85 10.08 -14.94
C ILE A 228 4.29 9.37 -16.20
N TYR A 229 5.19 8.90 -17.08
CA TYR A 229 4.91 8.33 -18.41
C TYR A 229 4.79 6.80 -18.41
N ILE A 230 3.84 6.23 -19.17
CA ILE A 230 3.84 4.82 -19.61
C ILE A 230 3.26 4.65 -21.02
N GLY A 231 3.79 3.66 -21.75
CA GLY A 231 3.51 3.33 -23.13
C GLY A 231 2.25 2.48 -23.37
N GLN A 232 1.54 2.88 -24.43
CA GLN A 232 0.54 2.21 -25.25
C GLN A 232 0.05 0.80 -24.86
N LYS A 233 -1.15 0.73 -24.27
CA LYS A 233 -2.18 -0.31 -24.54
C LYS A 233 -3.56 0.17 -24.03
N ILE A 234 -4.23 0.99 -24.84
CA ILE A 234 -5.43 1.77 -24.46
C ILE A 234 -6.74 0.96 -24.52
N ASN A 235 -6.84 -0.08 -25.37
CA ASN A 235 -8.14 -0.72 -25.66
C ASN A 235 -8.69 -1.64 -24.55
N LYS A 236 -7.86 -2.10 -23.59
CA LYS A 236 -8.31 -2.95 -22.48
C LYS A 236 -8.77 -2.17 -21.23
N VAL A 237 -8.49 -0.86 -21.18
CA VAL A 237 -8.86 0.00 -20.05
C VAL A 237 -10.38 0.27 -20.01
N ARG A 238 -11.08 0.18 -21.14
CA ARG A 238 -12.54 0.31 -21.22
C ARG A 238 -13.28 -0.75 -20.39
N GLY A 239 -12.87 -2.02 -20.47
CA GLY A 239 -13.49 -3.10 -19.67
C GLY A 239 -13.28 -2.95 -18.16
N ILE A 240 -12.22 -2.26 -17.73
CA ILE A 240 -11.98 -1.92 -16.31
C ILE A 240 -12.94 -0.82 -15.86
N MET A 241 -13.33 0.11 -16.74
CA MET A 241 -14.30 1.17 -16.44
C MET A 241 -15.73 0.65 -16.29
N ASP A 242 -16.12 -0.38 -17.05
CA ASP A 242 -17.47 -0.96 -16.94
C ASP A 242 -17.66 -1.70 -15.60
N VAL A 243 -16.60 -2.35 -15.11
CA VAL A 243 -16.55 -2.95 -13.76
C VAL A 243 -16.57 -1.86 -12.68
N PHE A 244 -16.00 -0.68 -12.98
CA PHE A 244 -15.92 0.45 -12.06
C PHE A 244 -17.28 1.08 -11.78
N ASP A 245 -18.15 1.20 -12.79
CA ASP A 245 -19.51 1.71 -12.64
C ASP A 245 -20.44 0.74 -11.89
N GLN A 246 -20.07 -0.54 -11.76
CA GLN A 246 -20.85 -1.55 -11.02
C GLN A 246 -20.44 -1.71 -9.54
N ILE A 247 -19.22 -1.31 -9.17
CA ILE A 247 -18.65 -1.52 -7.82
C ILE A 247 -18.81 -0.26 -6.93
N LEU A 248 -19.05 0.91 -7.51
CA LEU A 248 -19.15 2.20 -6.81
C LEU A 248 -20.56 2.77 -6.71
#